data_AF-A0A8T0SZ32-F1
#
_entry.id   AF-A0A8T0SZ32-F1
#
_cell.length_a   1.000
_cell.length_b   1.000
_cell.length_c   1.000
_cell.angle_alpha   90.00
_cell.angle_beta   90.00
_cell.angle_gamma   90.00
#
_symmetry.space_group_name_H-M   'P 1'
#
loop_
_entity.id
_entity.type
_entity.pdbx_description
1 polymer ?
#
loop_
_entity_poly.entity_id
_entity_poly.type
_entity_poly.pdbx_seq_one_letter_code
_entity_poly.pdbx_strand_id
1 'polypeptide(L)'
;MDASKNKKLKDVEISFPIVYGTISFWLGKKASEYNSHKWTVYVRSANNEDLSVIVKRVVFQLHPSFQNPTRVVEQPPFELSESGWGEFEIAITLYFHSDVCEKRLDLFHQLKLYPEEEAGPQSTKKPVVVETYDEIVFPEPTEAFFQRVQNHPAANVPRLPPGITLPPPGISLYNLYSLYFTIGNAKLSL
;
A
#
# COMPACT_ATOMS: atom_id res chain seq x y z
N MET A 1 -29.98 -18.85 3.83
CA MET A 1 -28.67 -18.50 3.24
C MET A 1 -28.92 -17.39 2.25
N ASP A 2 -28.48 -16.19 2.58
CA ASP A 2 -28.88 -14.96 1.88
C ASP A 2 -28.01 -14.76 0.62
N ALA A 3 -28.61 -14.96 -0.55
CA ALA A 3 -27.95 -14.85 -1.86
C ALA A 3 -27.44 -13.43 -2.16
N SER A 4 -27.86 -12.41 -1.40
CA SER A 4 -27.48 -11.00 -1.60
C SER A 4 -26.01 -10.70 -1.29
N LYS A 5 -25.36 -11.47 -0.40
CA LYS A 5 -23.99 -11.20 0.06
C LYS A 5 -22.89 -11.42 -1.00
N ASN A 6 -23.19 -12.19 -2.05
CA ASN A 6 -22.20 -12.55 -3.08
C ASN A 6 -22.45 -11.89 -4.45
N LYS A 7 -23.40 -10.95 -4.54
CA LYS A 7 -23.63 -10.21 -5.78
C LYS A 7 -22.42 -9.30 -6.04
N LYS A 8 -21.73 -9.51 -7.16
CA LYS A 8 -20.63 -8.65 -7.62
C LYS A 8 -21.15 -7.48 -8.46
N LEU A 9 -20.50 -6.33 -8.32
CA LEU A 9 -20.74 -5.14 -9.12
C LEU A 9 -19.86 -5.18 -10.37
N LYS A 10 -20.44 -5.43 -11.55
CA LYS A 10 -19.68 -5.41 -12.81
C LYS A 10 -19.25 -3.99 -13.16
N ASP A 11 -18.07 -3.88 -13.80
CA ASP A 11 -17.51 -2.60 -14.28
C ASP A 11 -17.29 -1.55 -13.17
N VAL A 12 -17.19 -2.00 -11.91
CA VAL A 12 -16.87 -1.17 -10.75
C VAL A 12 -15.54 -1.62 -10.19
N GLU A 13 -14.70 -0.66 -9.86
CA GLU A 13 -13.45 -0.87 -9.14
C GLU A 13 -13.41 0.05 -7.92
N ILE A 14 -12.74 -0.39 -6.86
CA ILE A 14 -12.43 0.44 -5.70
C ILE A 14 -10.96 0.23 -5.37
N SER A 15 -10.22 1.30 -5.15
CA SER A 15 -8.81 1.24 -4.79
C SER A 15 -8.53 1.82 -3.41
N PHE A 16 -7.47 1.35 -2.77
CA PHE A 16 -6.97 1.85 -1.50
C PHE A 16 -5.50 2.20 -1.65
N PRO A 17 -5.16 3.50 -1.67
CA PRO A 17 -3.79 3.96 -1.64
C PRO A 17 -3.08 3.53 -0.36
N ILE A 18 -1.93 2.89 -0.51
CA ILE A 18 -1.08 2.47 0.60
C ILE A 18 0.34 2.99 0.43
N VAL A 19 1.02 3.10 1.56
CA VAL A 19 2.46 3.30 1.65
C VAL A 19 3.01 2.19 2.53
N TYR A 20 4.02 1.49 2.03
CA TYR A 20 4.76 0.50 2.80
C TYR A 20 6.25 0.80 2.74
N GLY A 21 6.97 0.47 3.81
CA GLY A 21 8.39 0.77 3.86
C GLY A 21 9.00 0.63 5.24
N THR A 22 10.17 1.24 5.39
CA THR A 22 10.92 1.24 6.64
C THR A 22 11.44 2.61 7.00
N ILE A 23 11.45 2.89 8.31
CA ILE A 23 12.25 3.94 8.92
C ILE A 23 13.34 3.32 9.79
N SER A 24 14.59 3.77 9.66
CA SER A 24 15.71 3.27 10.45
C SER A 24 16.51 4.40 11.09
N PHE A 25 17.02 4.14 12.29
CA PHE A 25 17.76 5.06 13.14
C PHE A 25 19.08 4.44 13.54
N TRP A 26 20.17 5.12 13.25
CA TRP A 26 21.48 4.76 13.75
C TRP A 26 21.57 4.99 15.27
N LEU A 27 22.07 4.00 16.01
CA LEU A 27 22.12 4.03 17.48
C LEU A 27 23.32 4.82 18.04
N GLY A 28 24.25 5.26 17.19
CA GLY A 28 25.40 6.07 17.59
C GLY A 28 26.25 5.37 18.66
N LYS A 29 26.52 6.04 19.78
CA LYS A 29 27.30 5.49 20.90
C LYS A 29 26.66 4.25 21.55
N LYS A 30 25.37 3.98 21.32
CA LYS A 30 24.67 2.79 21.82
C LYS A 30 24.72 1.62 20.83
N ALA A 31 25.29 1.82 19.65
CA ALA A 31 25.46 0.76 18.66
C ALA A 31 26.41 -0.33 19.18
N SER A 32 26.08 -1.58 18.88
CA SER A 32 26.98 -2.71 19.00
C SER A 32 27.18 -3.37 17.63
N GLU A 33 28.10 -4.33 17.56
CA GLU A 33 28.35 -5.12 16.34
C GLU A 33 27.07 -5.78 15.79
N TYR A 34 26.21 -6.28 16.68
CA TYR A 34 24.97 -6.97 16.30
C TYR A 34 23.73 -6.06 16.31
N ASN A 35 23.81 -4.87 16.88
CA ASN A 35 22.69 -3.93 16.96
C ASN A 35 23.22 -2.52 16.69
N SER A 36 23.38 -2.18 15.41
CA SER A 36 23.84 -0.84 15.02
C SER A 36 22.69 0.11 14.72
N HIS A 37 21.53 -0.43 14.32
CA HIS A 37 20.34 0.33 13.96
C HIS A 37 19.11 -0.22 14.65
N LYS A 38 18.17 0.69 14.95
CA LYS A 38 16.78 0.34 15.22
C LYS A 38 15.95 0.73 14.01
N TRP A 39 15.12 -0.18 13.52
CA TRP A 39 14.28 0.06 12.36
C TRP A 39 12.85 -0.38 12.62
N THR A 40 11.91 0.23 11.90
CA THR A 40 10.48 -0.12 11.92
C THR A 40 10.02 -0.30 10.50
N VAL A 41 9.47 -1.48 10.19
CA VAL A 41 8.75 -1.74 8.93
C VAL A 41 7.27 -1.53 9.17
N TYR A 42 6.55 -0.98 8.18
CA TYR A 42 5.13 -0.71 8.30
C TYR A 42 4.39 -0.75 6.96
N VAL A 43 3.08 -0.90 7.05
CA VAL A 43 2.11 -0.65 5.98
C VAL A 43 1.02 0.27 6.51
N ARG A 44 0.72 1.35 5.80
CA ARG A 44 -0.30 2.34 6.18
C ARG A 44 -1.05 2.83 4.96
N SER A 45 -2.22 3.46 5.15
CA SER A 45 -2.85 4.17 4.05
C SER A 45 -2.04 5.42 3.68
N ALA A 46 -2.04 5.82 2.41
CA ALA A 46 -1.31 7.00 1.96
C ALA A 46 -1.78 8.30 2.64
N ASN A 47 -3.06 8.36 3.03
CA ASN A 47 -3.65 9.46 3.79
C ASN A 47 -3.72 9.19 5.31
N ASN A 48 -3.04 8.14 5.79
CA ASN A 48 -2.98 7.75 7.20
C ASN A 48 -4.34 7.37 7.84
N GLU A 49 -5.30 6.98 7.01
CA GLU A 49 -6.59 6.43 7.44
C GLU A 49 -6.47 4.95 7.82
N ASP A 50 -7.50 4.46 8.52
CA ASP A 50 -7.53 3.08 9.00
C ASP A 50 -7.71 2.07 7.85
N LEU A 51 -6.71 1.20 7.68
CA LEU A 51 -6.74 0.09 6.73
C LEU A 51 -7.43 -1.17 7.28
N SER A 52 -7.79 -1.21 8.56
CA SER A 52 -8.44 -2.38 9.18
C SER A 52 -9.79 -2.72 8.53
N VAL A 53 -10.40 -1.76 7.82
CA VAL A 53 -11.62 -1.96 7.04
C VAL A 53 -11.45 -2.96 5.88
N ILE A 54 -10.24 -3.12 5.36
CA ILE A 54 -9.92 -4.11 4.31
C ILE A 54 -8.91 -5.16 4.77
N VAL A 55 -7.92 -4.78 5.59
CA VAL A 55 -6.83 -5.64 6.04
C VAL A 55 -7.21 -6.31 7.35
N LYS A 56 -7.18 -7.64 7.36
CA LYS A 56 -7.38 -8.47 8.54
C LYS A 56 -6.10 -8.61 9.37
N ARG A 57 -4.96 -8.80 8.70
CA ARG A 57 -3.64 -8.92 9.33
C ARG A 57 -2.53 -8.73 8.30
N VAL A 58 -1.35 -8.34 8.79
CA VAL A 58 -0.12 -8.25 8.00
C VAL A 58 0.90 -9.24 8.55
N VAL A 59 1.59 -9.94 7.66
CA VAL A 59 2.70 -10.82 8.02
C VAL A 59 3.99 -10.24 7.48
N PHE A 60 4.94 -9.97 8.36
CA PHE A 60 6.30 -9.55 8.02
C PHE A 60 7.22 -10.77 8.11
N GLN A 61 7.86 -11.10 7.00
CA GLN A 61 8.87 -12.15 6.93
C GLN A 61 10.26 -11.50 6.89
N LEU A 62 10.97 -11.65 8.00
CA LEU A 62 12.34 -11.16 8.18
C LEU A 62 13.38 -12.16 7.70
N HIS A 63 14.63 -11.74 7.67
CA HIS A 63 15.77 -12.61 7.41
C HIS A 63 15.84 -13.78 8.43
N PRO A 64 16.23 -15.01 8.04
CA PRO A 64 16.26 -16.18 8.92
C PRO A 64 17.14 -16.08 10.16
N SER A 65 18.05 -15.09 10.22
CA SER A 65 18.89 -14.84 11.41
C SER A 65 18.12 -14.28 12.60
N PHE A 66 16.92 -13.73 12.39
CA PHE A 66 16.08 -13.22 13.47
C PHE A 66 15.37 -14.36 14.20
N GLN A 67 15.24 -14.25 15.51
CA GLN A 67 14.37 -15.15 16.27
C GLN A 67 12.92 -14.91 15.84
N ASN A 68 12.20 -15.99 15.51
CA ASN A 68 10.84 -15.94 14.98
C ASN A 68 10.75 -14.99 13.77
N PRO A 69 11.38 -15.32 12.62
CA PRO A 69 11.51 -14.38 11.51
C PRO A 69 10.16 -14.05 10.85
N THR A 70 9.14 -14.89 11.04
CA THR A 70 7.76 -14.61 10.62
C THR A 70 7.00 -13.92 11.75
N ARG A 71 6.57 -12.67 11.55
CA ARG A 71 5.84 -11.87 12.54
C ARG A 71 4.45 -11.54 12.01
N VAL A 72 3.44 -11.72 12.84
CA VAL A 72 2.03 -11.48 12.47
C VAL A 72 1.51 -10.30 13.28
N VAL A 73 0.94 -9.31 12.60
CA VAL A 73 0.31 -8.14 13.19
C VAL A 73 -1.16 -8.13 12.78
N GLU A 74 -2.05 -8.34 13.75
CA GLU A 74 -3.50 -8.53 13.50
C GLU A 74 -4.30 -7.24 13.67
N GLN A 75 -3.71 -6.17 14.21
CA GLN A 75 -4.38 -4.90 14.47
C GLN A 75 -3.48 -3.72 14.08
N PRO A 76 -4.07 -2.59 13.64
CA PRO A 76 -3.30 -1.39 13.37
C PRO A 76 -2.70 -0.79 14.67
N PRO A 77 -1.56 -0.08 14.60
CA PRO A 77 -0.75 0.15 13.40
C PRO A 77 -0.09 -1.13 12.91
N PHE A 78 -0.13 -1.38 11.60
CA PHE A 78 0.48 -2.56 10.99
C PHE A 78 1.98 -2.33 10.83
N GLU A 79 2.70 -2.38 11.96
CA GLU A 79 4.13 -2.11 12.03
C GLU A 79 4.86 -3.09 12.94
N LEU A 80 6.17 -3.21 12.71
CA LEU A 80 7.06 -4.04 13.49
C LEU A 80 8.40 -3.32 13.65
N SER A 81 8.85 -3.13 14.89
CA SER A 81 10.18 -2.61 15.19
C SER A 81 11.15 -3.72 15.59
N GLU A 82 12.37 -3.61 15.10
CA GLU A 82 13.48 -4.53 15.42
C GLU A 82 14.81 -3.76 15.48
N SER A 83 15.87 -4.46 15.88
CA SER A 83 17.24 -3.95 15.82
C SER A 83 18.15 -4.90 15.06
N GLY A 84 19.13 -4.34 14.35
CA GLY A 84 20.03 -5.12 13.53
C GLY A 84 21.09 -4.27 12.86
N TRP A 85 21.94 -4.93 12.09
CA TRP A 85 23.11 -4.32 11.46
C TRP A 85 23.15 -4.48 9.94
N GLY A 86 22.37 -5.40 9.38
CA GLY A 86 22.34 -5.72 7.96
C GLY A 86 21.08 -5.21 7.27
N GLU A 87 21.24 -4.88 5.99
CA GLU A 87 20.16 -4.63 5.03
C GLU A 87 19.70 -5.95 4.42
N PHE A 88 18.39 -6.12 4.25
CA PHE A 88 17.80 -7.32 3.65
C PHE A 88 16.40 -7.01 3.10
N GLU A 89 15.90 -7.87 2.23
CA GLU A 89 14.53 -7.77 1.73
C GLU A 89 13.54 -8.32 2.77
N ILE A 90 12.54 -7.52 3.11
CA ILE A 90 11.42 -7.89 3.96
C ILE A 90 10.24 -8.23 3.04
N ALA A 91 9.74 -9.46 3.13
CA ALA A 91 8.48 -9.81 2.48
C ALA A 91 7.30 -9.44 3.41
N ILE A 92 6.31 -8.77 2.85
CA ILE A 92 5.15 -8.23 3.55
C ILE A 92 3.90 -8.80 2.90
N THR A 93 3.16 -9.62 3.62
CA THR A 93 1.93 -10.26 3.12
C THR A 93 0.70 -9.66 3.81
N LEU A 94 -0.17 -9.03 3.04
CA LEU A 94 -1.47 -8.53 3.50
C LEU A 94 -2.53 -9.62 3.32
N TYR A 95 -3.20 -9.96 4.41
CA TYR A 95 -4.41 -10.79 4.39
C TYR A 95 -5.62 -9.90 4.55
N PHE A 96 -6.56 -9.97 3.61
CA PHE A 96 -7.80 -9.21 3.67
C PHE A 96 -8.89 -9.95 4.45
N HIS A 97 -9.95 -9.23 4.82
CA HIS A 97 -11.16 -9.87 5.32
C HIS A 97 -11.79 -10.75 4.24
N SER A 98 -12.42 -11.85 4.64
CA SER A 98 -12.97 -12.84 3.70
C SER A 98 -14.07 -12.28 2.79
N ASP A 99 -14.76 -11.24 3.24
CA ASP A 99 -15.79 -10.54 2.46
C ASP A 99 -15.23 -9.49 1.49
N VAL A 100 -13.93 -9.18 1.59
CA VAL A 100 -13.19 -8.28 0.70
C VAL A 100 -12.51 -9.09 -0.40
N CYS A 101 -11.59 -9.99 -0.02
CA CYS A 101 -10.81 -10.80 -0.94
C CYS A 101 -10.22 -12.02 -0.22
N GLU A 102 -10.35 -13.21 -0.81
CA GLU A 102 -9.70 -14.42 -0.30
C GLU A 102 -8.21 -14.50 -0.64
N LYS A 103 -7.78 -13.82 -1.71
CA LYS A 103 -6.37 -13.76 -2.10
C LYS A 103 -5.61 -12.81 -1.18
N ARG A 104 -4.36 -13.16 -0.89
CA ARG A 104 -3.43 -12.26 -0.21
C ARG A 104 -2.69 -11.38 -1.21
N LEU A 105 -2.14 -10.27 -0.74
CA LEU A 105 -1.22 -9.42 -1.50
C LEU A 105 0.18 -9.56 -0.90
N ASP A 106 1.15 -9.95 -1.73
CA ASP A 106 2.55 -10.11 -1.34
C ASP A 106 3.35 -8.91 -1.88
N LEU A 107 4.00 -8.16 -0.99
CA LEU A 107 4.84 -7.00 -1.26
C LEU A 107 6.27 -7.29 -0.79
N PHE A 108 7.25 -6.65 -1.41
CA PHE A 108 8.67 -6.81 -1.05
C PHE A 108 9.31 -5.44 -0.85
N HIS A 109 10.04 -5.29 0.24
CA HIS A 109 10.67 -4.02 0.62
C HIS A 109 12.11 -4.22 1.07
N GLN A 110 13.04 -3.51 0.45
CA GLN A 110 14.45 -3.55 0.86
C GLN A 110 14.66 -2.65 2.08
N LEU A 111 15.00 -3.24 3.23
CA LEU A 111 15.43 -2.49 4.41
C LEU A 111 16.74 -1.78 4.11
N LYS A 112 16.75 -0.45 4.26
CA LYS A 112 17.94 0.40 4.17
C LYS A 112 18.32 0.96 5.54
N LEU A 113 19.60 0.86 5.87
CA LEU A 113 20.18 1.36 7.11
C LEU A 113 21.10 2.57 6.85
N TYR A 114 21.64 2.68 5.64
CA TYR A 114 22.57 3.74 5.25
C TYR A 114 21.92 4.68 4.22
N PRO A 115 22.15 5.99 4.30
CA PRO A 115 21.69 6.93 3.27
C PRO A 115 22.38 6.64 1.93
N GLU A 116 21.63 6.66 0.82
CA GLU A 116 22.21 6.42 -0.52
C GLU A 116 22.94 7.65 -1.08
N GLU A 117 22.46 8.86 -0.77
CA GLU A 117 22.94 10.11 -1.39
C GLU A 117 23.99 10.87 -0.56
N GLU A 118 24.20 10.49 0.71
CA GLU A 118 25.14 11.15 1.60
C GLU A 118 26.30 10.20 1.94
N ALA A 119 27.44 10.35 1.25
CA ALA A 119 28.71 9.74 1.63
C ALA A 119 29.32 10.36 2.92
N GLY A 120 28.46 10.84 3.82
CA GLY A 120 28.83 11.49 5.07
C GLY A 120 28.70 10.54 6.28
N PRO A 121 29.20 10.95 7.46
CA PRO A 121 29.04 10.17 8.68
C PRO A 121 27.56 10.00 9.02
N GLN A 122 27.15 8.80 9.44
CA GLN A 122 25.80 8.58 9.92
C GLN A 122 25.46 9.53 11.07
N SER A 123 24.23 10.04 11.09
CA SER A 123 23.74 10.96 12.10
C SER A 123 22.63 10.32 12.91
N THR A 124 22.69 10.44 14.23
CA THR A 124 21.60 10.00 15.11
C THR A 124 20.36 10.89 15.01
N LYS A 125 20.44 12.02 14.30
CA LYS A 125 19.35 13.00 14.16
C LYS A 125 18.52 12.82 12.90
N LYS A 126 19.06 12.16 11.87
CA LYS A 126 18.40 11.98 10.58
C LYS A 126 18.14 10.49 10.36
N PRO A 127 16.88 10.03 10.38
CA PRO A 127 16.58 8.65 10.04
C PRO A 127 16.74 8.42 8.54
N VAL A 128 16.95 7.15 8.17
CA VAL A 128 16.81 6.69 6.78
C VAL A 128 15.37 6.20 6.61
N VAL A 129 14.63 6.84 5.72
CA VAL A 129 13.26 6.48 5.37
C VAL A 129 13.25 6.01 3.93
N VAL A 130 12.75 4.80 3.70
CA VAL A 130 12.54 4.26 2.35
C VAL A 130 11.13 3.71 2.31
N GLU A 131 10.30 4.32 1.46
CA GLU A 131 8.88 4.03 1.33
C GLU A 131 8.52 3.86 -0.14
N THR A 132 7.56 2.97 -0.39
CA THR A 132 6.96 2.74 -1.70
C THR A 132 5.47 3.01 -1.62
N TYR A 133 4.95 3.76 -2.60
CA TYR A 133 3.53 3.96 -2.81
C TYR A 133 2.97 2.84 -3.68
N ASP A 134 1.80 2.33 -3.33
CA ASP A 134 1.05 1.36 -4.14
C ASP A 134 -0.46 1.56 -3.97
N GLU A 135 -1.26 0.99 -4.87
CA GLU A 135 -2.73 1.02 -4.79
C GLU A 135 -3.32 -0.39 -4.83
N ILE A 136 -4.02 -0.76 -3.75
CA ILE A 136 -4.73 -2.04 -3.70
C ILE A 136 -6.04 -1.88 -4.47
N VAL A 137 -6.15 -2.49 -5.65
CA VAL A 137 -7.35 -2.43 -6.49
C VAL A 137 -8.19 -3.69 -6.31
N PHE A 138 -9.48 -3.51 -6.00
CA PHE A 138 -10.47 -4.57 -5.96
C PHE A 138 -11.44 -4.45 -7.15
N PRO A 139 -11.23 -5.21 -8.23
CA PRO A 139 -12.13 -5.22 -9.37
C PRO A 139 -13.38 -6.04 -9.07
N GLU A 140 -14.52 -5.57 -9.58
CA GLU A 140 -15.84 -6.17 -9.40
C GLU A 140 -16.16 -6.55 -7.94
N PRO A 141 -16.11 -5.58 -6.99
CA PRO A 141 -16.32 -5.85 -5.58
C PRO A 141 -17.72 -6.42 -5.33
N THR A 142 -17.88 -7.16 -4.22
CA THR A 142 -19.24 -7.52 -3.78
C THR A 142 -20.00 -6.25 -3.39
N GLU A 143 -21.31 -6.24 -3.63
CA GLU A 143 -22.18 -5.13 -3.23
C GLU A 143 -22.03 -4.79 -1.74
N ALA A 144 -21.99 -5.83 -0.89
CA ALA A 144 -21.85 -5.67 0.55
C ALA A 144 -20.52 -5.01 0.92
N PHE A 145 -19.41 -5.41 0.29
CA PHE A 145 -18.12 -4.76 0.48
C PHE A 145 -18.17 -3.31 0.00
N PHE A 146 -18.64 -3.07 -1.22
CA PHE A 146 -18.70 -1.73 -1.80
C PHE A 146 -19.50 -0.75 -0.95
N GLN A 147 -20.71 -1.13 -0.52
CA GLN A 147 -21.55 -0.29 0.35
C GLN A 147 -20.87 0.06 1.68
N ARG A 148 -20.07 -0.86 2.24
CA ARG A 148 -19.31 -0.63 3.48
C ARG A 148 -18.21 0.41 3.29
N VAL A 149 -17.54 0.42 2.14
CA VAL A 149 -16.30 1.20 1.95
C VAL A 149 -16.38 2.39 1.00
N GLN A 150 -17.44 2.53 0.20
CA GLN A 150 -17.59 3.61 -0.79
C GLN A 150 -17.48 5.04 -0.22
N ASN A 151 -17.76 5.22 1.08
CA ASN A 151 -17.67 6.50 1.78
C ASN A 151 -16.50 6.53 2.80
N HIS A 152 -15.67 5.50 2.82
CA HIS A 152 -14.53 5.43 3.72
C HIS A 152 -13.42 6.36 3.23
N PRO A 153 -12.77 7.16 4.10
CA PRO A 153 -11.76 8.14 3.68
C PRO A 153 -10.51 7.50 3.05
N ALA A 154 -10.19 6.25 3.40
CA ALA A 154 -9.11 5.49 2.77
C ALA A 154 -9.45 4.96 1.35
N ALA A 155 -10.72 5.00 0.93
CA ALA A 155 -11.17 4.40 -0.31
C ALA A 155 -11.24 5.42 -1.46
N ASN A 156 -10.69 5.04 -2.59
CA ASN A 156 -10.84 5.73 -3.87
C ASN A 156 -11.83 4.96 -4.74
N VAL A 157 -12.98 5.58 -5.01
CA VAL A 157 -13.94 5.07 -5.99
C VAL A 157 -13.80 5.90 -7.26
N PRO A 158 -13.32 5.33 -8.38
CA PRO A 158 -13.33 6.01 -9.67
C PRO A 158 -14.78 6.31 -10.05
N ARG A 159 -15.22 7.54 -9.81
CA ARG A 159 -16.53 8.00 -10.30
C ARG A 159 -16.30 8.40 -11.74
N LEU A 160 -16.88 7.67 -12.70
CA LEU A 160 -17.07 8.24 -14.02
C LEU A 160 -17.86 9.54 -13.86
N PRO A 161 -17.40 10.67 -14.42
CA PRO A 161 -18.20 11.88 -14.48
C PRO A 161 -19.60 11.57 -15.02
N PRO A 162 -20.67 12.19 -14.49
CA PRO A 162 -22.01 12.03 -15.05
C PRO A 162 -21.98 12.31 -16.56
N GLY A 163 -22.35 11.32 -17.37
CA GLY A 163 -22.41 11.43 -18.83
C GLY A 163 -21.35 10.69 -19.63
N ILE A 164 -20.38 10.02 -18.98
CA ILE A 164 -19.42 9.14 -19.68
C ILE A 164 -19.91 7.69 -19.62
N THR A 165 -20.43 7.17 -20.73
CA THR A 165 -20.64 5.73 -20.94
C THR A 165 -19.38 5.11 -21.51
N LEU A 166 -18.85 4.08 -20.86
CA LEU A 166 -17.75 3.29 -21.43
C LEU A 166 -18.23 2.62 -22.74
N PRO A 167 -17.40 2.61 -23.79
CA PRO A 167 -17.71 1.81 -24.98
C PRO A 167 -17.75 0.32 -24.61
N PRO A 168 -18.55 -0.50 -25.32
CA PRO A 168 -18.59 -1.93 -25.08
C PRO A 168 -17.19 -2.57 -25.12
N PRO A 169 -16.94 -3.64 -24.34
CA PRO A 169 -15.66 -4.32 -24.32
C PRO A 169 -15.33 -4.83 -25.73
N GLY A 170 -14.26 -4.28 -26.32
CA GLY A 170 -13.87 -4.54 -27.71
C GLY A 170 -13.33 -3.31 -28.46
N ILE A 171 -13.47 -2.09 -27.92
CA ILE A 171 -12.86 -0.89 -28.50
C ILE A 171 -11.60 -0.52 -27.73
N SER A 172 -10.47 -0.60 -28.43
CA SER A 172 -9.12 -0.31 -27.94
C SER A 172 -9.00 1.08 -27.28
N LEU A 173 -8.39 1.13 -26.09
CA LEU A 173 -8.18 2.33 -25.25
C LEU A 173 -7.33 3.43 -25.92
N TYR A 174 -6.71 3.15 -27.07
CA TYR A 174 -5.94 4.14 -27.84
C TYR A 174 -6.80 5.32 -28.34
N ASN A 175 -8.12 5.14 -28.49
CA ASN A 175 -9.00 6.22 -28.94
C ASN A 175 -9.43 7.19 -27.83
N LEU A 176 -9.30 6.82 -26.55
CA LEU A 176 -9.67 7.70 -25.43
C LEU A 176 -8.59 8.76 -25.16
N TYR A 177 -7.30 8.43 -25.32
CA TYR A 177 -6.21 9.39 -25.14
C TYR A 177 -6.22 10.55 -26.15
N SER A 178 -6.61 10.29 -27.42
CA SER A 178 -6.75 11.36 -28.43
C SER A 178 -7.92 12.31 -28.16
N LEU A 179 -8.97 11.84 -27.48
CA LEU A 179 -10.14 12.68 -27.19
C LEU A 179 -9.82 13.68 -26.07
N TYR A 180 -9.07 13.27 -25.03
CA TYR A 180 -8.61 14.18 -23.97
C TYR A 180 -7.68 15.28 -24.49
N PHE A 181 -6.82 14.99 -25.48
CA PHE A 181 -5.91 15.99 -26.05
C PHE A 181 -6.61 16.99 -27.00
N THR A 182 -7.73 16.60 -27.60
CA THR A 182 -8.46 17.45 -28.55
C THR A 182 -9.35 18.48 -27.83
N ILE A 183 -9.87 18.15 -26.64
CA ILE A 183 -10.76 19.05 -25.89
C ILE A 183 -9.97 20.17 -25.17
N GLY A 184 -8.67 19.98 -24.91
CA GLY A 184 -7.82 20.94 -24.19
C GLY A 184 -7.29 22.13 -25.00
N ASN A 185 -7.56 22.25 -26.31
CA ASN A 185 -6.97 23.28 -27.18
C ASN A 185 -8.00 24.17 -27.91
N ALA A 186 -9.15 24.44 -27.30
CA ALA A 186 -10.08 25.47 -27.79
C ALA A 186 -9.94 26.76 -26.97
N LYS A 187 -9.08 27.66 -27.47
CA LYS A 187 -8.98 29.12 -27.27
C LYS A 187 -9.94 29.78 -26.25
N LEU A 188 -9.35 30.58 -25.35
CA LEU A 188 -9.90 31.90 -25.01
C LEU A 188 -8.88 32.97 -25.42
N SER A 189 -9.25 33.71 -26.46
CA SER A 189 -8.69 35.00 -26.86
C SER A 189 -9.67 36.06 -26.41
N LEU A 190 -9.20 37.03 -25.62
CA LEU A 190 -9.54 38.45 -25.68
C LEU A 190 -8.41 39.22 -24.99
#